data_AF-A0A7S3F461-F1
#
_entry.id   AF-A0A7S3F461-F1
#
_cell.length_a   1.000
_cell.length_b   1.000
_cell.length_c   1.000
_cell.angle_alpha   90.00
_cell.angle_beta   90.00
_cell.angle_gamma   90.00
#
_symmetry.space_group_name_H-M   'P 1'
#
loop_
_entity.id
_entity.type
_entity.pdbx_description
1 polymer ?
#
loop_
_entity_poly.entity_id
_entity_poly.type
_entity_poly.pdbx_seq_one_letter_code
_entity_poly.pdbx_strand_id
1 'polypeptide(L)'
;VVKIRHRPGEFSVDAARWWQEFKREPFNTCVNEPIWVVLLGYFVCYITFIVLLAAIFYLIAQYEEDALTPENTWKACLQCAWQSLTTVGYGTIATNGNVASVVGALAVILSMVFDAIGVGVFYQKFSNASNKTRHIMHSSRACICFPQGPSKYFPDGLPPRFECRVHHMSDSALVEPS
;
A
#
# COMPACT_ATOMS: atom_id res chain seq x y z
N VAL A 1 37.12 11.85 7.20
CA VAL A 1 36.34 11.10 8.22
C VAL A 1 34.87 11.44 8.04
N VAL A 2 34.12 10.60 7.34
CA VAL A 2 32.69 10.84 7.06
C VAL A 2 31.91 10.52 8.33
N LYS A 3 31.34 11.54 8.96
CA LYS A 3 30.46 11.39 10.11
C LYS A 3 29.08 10.99 9.59
N ILE A 4 28.85 9.69 9.45
CA ILE A 4 27.53 9.13 9.13
C ILE A 4 26.64 9.37 10.36
N ARG A 5 25.96 10.52 10.40
CA ARG A 5 24.90 10.77 11.36
C ARG A 5 23.65 10.04 10.87
N HIS A 6 23.57 8.75 11.18
CA HIS A 6 22.38 7.95 10.93
C HIS A 6 21.29 8.35 11.96
N ARG A 7 20.26 9.09 11.52
CA ARG A 7 18.92 8.85 12.08
C ARG A 7 18.51 7.45 11.61
N PRO A 8 17.87 6.62 12.44
CA PRO A 8 17.51 5.28 12.02
C PRO A 8 16.36 5.36 11.00
N GLY A 9 16.56 4.80 9.80
CA GLY A 9 15.48 4.29 8.96
C GLY A 9 15.06 5.06 7.71
N GLU A 10 15.51 6.29 7.47
CA GLU A 10 15.10 7.04 6.27
C GLU A 10 16.23 7.14 5.24
N PHE A 11 16.05 6.44 4.12
CA PHE A 11 16.85 6.63 2.91
C PHE A 11 16.12 7.64 2.01
N SER A 12 16.76 8.78 1.72
CA SER A 12 16.25 9.75 0.76
C SER A 12 16.37 9.14 -0.64
N VAL A 13 15.27 8.64 -1.19
CA VAL A 13 15.22 8.12 -2.56
C VAL A 13 14.93 9.28 -3.50
N ASP A 14 15.74 9.45 -4.55
CA ASP A 14 15.52 10.46 -5.58
C ASP A 14 14.19 10.20 -6.32
N ALA A 15 13.29 11.19 -6.35
CA ALA A 15 11.96 11.08 -6.96
C ALA A 15 11.98 10.70 -8.45
N ALA A 16 13.06 11.02 -9.18
CA ALA A 16 13.22 10.66 -10.59
C ALA A 16 13.37 9.14 -10.81
N ARG A 17 13.91 8.43 -9.82
CA ARG A 17 14.13 6.98 -9.88
C ARG A 17 12.90 6.18 -9.48
N TRP A 18 12.00 6.80 -8.72
CA TRP A 18 10.73 6.23 -8.27
C TRP A 18 9.89 5.64 -9.42
N TRP A 19 9.77 6.37 -10.53
CA TRP A 19 8.98 5.90 -11.69
C TRP A 19 9.58 4.67 -12.37
N GLN A 20 10.90 4.54 -12.36
CA GLN A 20 11.59 3.38 -12.94
C GLN A 20 11.39 2.14 -12.06
N GLU A 21 11.43 2.34 -10.74
CA GLU A 21 11.21 1.27 -9.76
C GLU A 21 9.74 0.81 -9.76
N PHE A 22 8.80 1.75 -9.87
CA PHE A 22 7.36 1.44 -9.99
C PHE A 22 7.05 0.56 -11.21
N LYS A 23 7.70 0.82 -12.35
CA LYS A 23 7.52 -0.03 -13.56
C LYS A 23 8.09 -1.44 -13.38
N ARG A 24 9.12 -1.60 -12.55
CA ARG A 24 9.78 -2.90 -12.34
C ARG A 24 9.04 -3.76 -11.34
N GLU A 25 8.62 -3.16 -10.22
CA GLU A 25 8.03 -3.88 -9.08
C GLU A 25 6.85 -3.08 -8.47
N PRO A 26 5.72 -2.97 -9.18
CA PRO A 26 4.63 -2.05 -8.80
C PRO A 26 4.04 -2.37 -7.42
N PHE A 27 3.91 -3.65 -7.09
CA PHE A 27 3.35 -4.08 -5.81
C PHE A 27 4.25 -3.71 -4.62
N ASN A 28 5.55 -4.02 -4.72
CA ASN A 28 6.51 -3.73 -3.65
C ASN A 28 6.67 -2.22 -3.44
N THR A 29 6.71 -1.44 -4.52
CA THR A 29 6.78 0.02 -4.42
C THR A 29 5.55 0.57 -3.70
N CYS A 30 4.33 0.22 -4.11
CA CYS A 30 3.11 0.65 -3.43
C CYS A 30 3.10 0.29 -1.93
N VAL A 31 3.58 -0.90 -1.58
CA VAL A 31 3.61 -1.37 -0.18
C VAL A 31 4.65 -0.66 0.68
N ASN A 32 5.71 -0.10 0.10
CA ASN A 32 6.76 0.59 0.85
C ASN A 32 6.53 2.10 1.02
N GLU A 33 5.71 2.71 0.17
CA GLU A 33 5.39 4.15 0.25
C GLU A 33 4.58 4.53 1.49
N PRO A 34 4.52 5.82 1.89
CA PRO A 34 3.62 6.25 2.96
C PRO A 34 2.16 6.01 2.57
N ILE A 35 1.32 5.63 3.53
CA ILE A 35 -0.09 5.24 3.30
C ILE A 35 -0.89 6.34 2.58
N TRP A 36 -0.60 7.61 2.84
CA TRP A 36 -1.26 8.75 2.20
C TRP A 36 -0.98 8.83 0.69
N VAL A 37 0.23 8.49 0.25
CA VAL A 37 0.58 8.47 -1.19
C VAL A 37 -0.15 7.34 -1.89
N VAL A 38 -0.25 6.17 -1.25
CA VAL A 38 -1.01 5.02 -1.77
C VAL A 38 -2.50 5.33 -1.84
N LEU A 39 -3.06 5.96 -0.80
CA LEU A 39 -4.47 6.35 -0.75
C LEU A 39 -4.79 7.39 -1.83
N LEU A 40 -3.94 8.40 -2.01
CA LEU A 40 -4.09 9.39 -3.07
C LEU A 40 -3.99 8.75 -4.46
N GLY A 41 -3.02 7.86 -4.67
CA GLY A 41 -2.86 7.12 -5.92
C GLY A 41 -4.09 6.26 -6.23
N TYR A 42 -4.61 5.53 -5.23
CA TYR A 42 -5.83 4.74 -5.35
C TYR A 42 -7.04 5.61 -5.71
N PHE A 43 -7.22 6.74 -5.02
CA PHE A 43 -8.29 7.70 -5.27
C PHE A 43 -8.23 8.25 -6.70
N VAL A 44 -7.05 8.68 -7.17
CA VAL A 44 -6.87 9.19 -8.54
C VAL A 44 -7.16 8.11 -9.58
N CYS A 45 -6.70 6.87 -9.36
CA CYS A 45 -7.02 5.74 -10.23
C CYS A 45 -8.54 5.50 -10.29
N TYR A 46 -9.21 5.52 -9.14
CA TYR A 46 -10.65 5.31 -9.04
C TYR A 46 -11.45 6.37 -9.81
N ILE A 47 -11.13 7.65 -9.63
CA ILE A 47 -11.74 8.75 -10.39
C ILE A 47 -11.49 8.60 -11.89
N THR A 48 -10.28 8.17 -12.27
CA THR A 48 -9.94 7.92 -13.69
C THR A 48 -10.81 6.81 -14.27
N PHE A 49 -10.99 5.70 -13.56
CA PHE A 49 -11.89 4.62 -14.00
C PHE A 49 -13.34 5.06 -14.12
N ILE A 50 -13.85 5.87 -13.17
CA ILE A 50 -15.20 6.43 -13.25
C ILE A 50 -15.37 7.27 -14.52
N VAL A 51 -14.43 8.18 -14.81
CA VAL A 51 -14.51 9.06 -15.98
C VAL A 51 -14.39 8.27 -17.28
N LEU A 52 -13.49 7.29 -17.34
CA LEU A 52 -13.34 6.41 -18.50
C LEU A 52 -14.61 5.60 -18.76
N LEU A 53 -15.19 5.01 -17.73
CA LEU A 53 -16.41 4.22 -17.86
C LEU A 53 -17.60 5.11 -18.26
N ALA A 54 -17.70 6.32 -17.68
CA ALA A 54 -18.70 7.31 -18.07
C ALA A 54 -18.55 7.72 -19.54
N ALA A 55 -17.32 7.90 -20.03
CA ALA A 55 -17.04 8.17 -21.45
C ALA A 55 -17.49 7.02 -22.35
N ILE A 56 -17.24 5.77 -21.96
CA ILE A 56 -17.71 4.60 -22.70
C ILE A 56 -19.24 4.56 -22.73
N PHE A 57 -19.92 4.74 -21.60
CA PHE A 57 -21.38 4.78 -21.56
C PHE A 57 -21.95 5.93 -22.38
N TYR A 58 -21.32 7.10 -22.35
CA TYR A 58 -21.74 8.24 -23.17
C TYR A 58 -21.59 7.97 -24.66
N LEU A 59 -20.51 7.31 -25.09
CA LEU A 59 -20.35 6.89 -26.48
C LEU A 59 -21.44 5.89 -26.90
N ILE A 60 -21.74 4.89 -26.06
CA ILE A 60 -22.81 3.92 -26.34
C ILE A 60 -24.17 4.62 -26.43
N ALA A 61 -24.42 5.59 -25.56
CA ALA A 61 -25.65 6.37 -25.54
C ALA A 61 -25.85 7.27 -26.79
N GLN A 62 -24.80 7.52 -27.58
CA GLN A 62 -24.93 8.17 -28.90
C GLN A 62 -25.42 7.20 -29.99
N TYR A 63 -25.24 5.89 -29.81
CA TYR A 63 -25.62 4.86 -30.79
C TYR A 63 -26.91 4.13 -30.43
N GLU A 64 -27.26 4.06 -29.14
CA GLU A 64 -28.43 3.34 -28.63
C GLU A 64 -29.30 4.32 -27.82
N GLU A 65 -30.48 4.67 -28.34
CA GLU A 65 -31.37 5.67 -27.75
C GLU A 65 -31.86 5.28 -26.34
N ASP A 66 -31.95 3.98 -26.05
CA ASP A 66 -32.37 3.44 -24.74
C ASP A 66 -31.18 2.87 -23.93
N ALA A 67 -29.95 3.31 -24.19
CA ALA A 67 -28.76 2.83 -23.50
C ALA A 67 -28.88 2.95 -21.96
N LEU A 68 -29.36 4.09 -21.47
CA LEU A 68 -29.62 4.35 -20.05
C LEU A 68 -31.04 4.87 -19.83
N THR A 69 -31.63 4.50 -18.69
CA THR A 69 -32.87 5.12 -18.20
C THR A 69 -32.60 6.01 -16.98
N PRO A 70 -33.27 7.16 -16.84
CA PRO A 70 -34.34 7.69 -17.71
C PRO A 70 -33.85 8.58 -18.88
N GLU A 71 -32.56 8.96 -18.89
CA GLU A 71 -32.02 9.88 -19.89
C GLU A 71 -30.56 9.55 -20.25
N ASN A 72 -30.18 9.82 -21.50
CA ASN A 72 -28.83 9.64 -22.04
C ASN A 72 -27.96 10.91 -21.88
N THR A 73 -28.04 11.57 -20.73
CA THR A 73 -27.21 12.75 -20.46
C THR A 73 -25.81 12.33 -19.99
N TRP A 74 -24.81 13.18 -20.22
CA TRP A 74 -23.46 12.97 -19.67
C TRP A 74 -23.49 12.78 -18.15
N LYS A 75 -24.35 13.53 -17.46
CA LYS A 75 -24.54 13.43 -16.01
C LYS A 75 -25.08 12.06 -15.62
N ALA A 76 -26.08 11.53 -16.34
CA ALA A 76 -26.62 10.20 -16.08
C ALA A 76 -25.58 9.10 -16.35
N CYS A 77 -24.78 9.22 -17.42
CA CYS A 77 -23.68 8.29 -17.71
C CYS A 77 -22.63 8.29 -16.60
N LEU A 78 -22.23 9.47 -16.12
CA LEU A 78 -21.32 9.61 -15.00
C LEU A 78 -21.91 9.00 -13.72
N GLN A 79 -23.20 9.24 -13.47
CA GLN A 79 -23.91 8.69 -12.32
C GLN A 79 -23.99 7.17 -12.35
N CYS A 80 -24.31 6.60 -13.51
CA CYS A 80 -24.29 5.17 -13.73
C CYS A 80 -22.89 4.59 -13.51
N ALA A 81 -21.86 5.21 -14.10
CA ALA A 81 -20.48 4.75 -14.00
C ALA A 81 -20.00 4.65 -12.54
N TRP A 82 -20.18 5.69 -11.72
CA TRP A 82 -19.73 5.62 -10.33
C TRP A 82 -20.58 4.67 -9.50
N GLN A 83 -21.90 4.59 -9.72
CA GLN A 83 -22.78 3.65 -8.98
C GLN A 83 -22.48 2.19 -9.30
N SER A 84 -22.14 1.89 -10.55
CA SER A 84 -21.75 0.55 -10.98
C SER A 84 -20.35 0.20 -10.50
N LEU A 85 -19.39 1.14 -10.55
CA LEU A 85 -18.03 0.91 -10.09
C LEU A 85 -17.97 0.74 -8.57
N THR A 86 -18.68 1.57 -7.80
CA THR A 86 -18.74 1.44 -6.32
C THR A 86 -19.71 0.37 -5.85
N THR A 87 -20.47 -0.25 -6.77
CA THR A 87 -21.53 -1.22 -6.48
C THR A 87 -22.62 -0.69 -5.52
N VAL A 88 -22.78 0.64 -5.41
CA VAL A 88 -23.84 1.26 -4.61
C VAL A 88 -25.20 1.07 -5.25
N GLY A 89 -25.29 1.23 -6.57
CA GLY A 89 -26.47 0.90 -7.38
C GLY A 89 -27.81 1.37 -6.82
N TYR A 90 -28.06 2.68 -6.73
CA TYR A 90 -29.34 3.21 -6.20
C TYR A 90 -30.58 2.79 -7.01
N GLY A 91 -30.40 2.26 -8.22
CA GLY A 91 -31.48 1.73 -9.06
C GLY A 91 -32.31 2.79 -9.78
N THR A 92 -32.02 4.08 -9.58
CA THR A 92 -32.68 5.17 -10.32
C THR A 92 -32.15 5.34 -11.73
N ILE A 93 -30.90 4.94 -11.97
CA ILE A 93 -30.23 4.95 -13.27
C ILE A 93 -29.72 3.54 -13.53
N ALA A 94 -30.08 2.99 -14.70
CA ALA A 94 -29.73 1.63 -15.09
C ALA A 94 -29.39 1.57 -16.58
N THR A 95 -28.52 0.63 -16.93
CA THR A 95 -28.24 0.26 -18.32
C THR A 95 -29.36 -0.65 -18.82
N ASN A 96 -30.07 -0.24 -19.88
CA ASN A 96 -31.11 -1.08 -20.50
C ASN A 96 -30.73 -1.57 -21.89
N GLY A 97 -29.85 -0.85 -22.58
CA GLY A 97 -29.34 -1.25 -23.88
C GLY A 97 -28.65 -2.61 -23.86
N ASN A 98 -28.72 -3.35 -24.97
CA ASN A 98 -28.06 -4.66 -25.07
C ASN A 98 -26.54 -4.52 -24.93
N VAL A 99 -25.95 -3.51 -25.58
CA VAL A 99 -24.51 -3.24 -25.52
C VAL A 99 -24.15 -2.62 -24.17
N ALA A 100 -24.95 -1.67 -23.69
CA ALA A 100 -24.75 -1.02 -22.40
C ALA A 100 -24.74 -2.03 -21.23
N SER A 101 -25.63 -3.02 -21.25
CA SER A 101 -25.74 -4.05 -20.21
C SER A 101 -24.52 -4.98 -20.18
N VAL A 102 -24.00 -5.39 -21.35
CA VAL A 102 -22.77 -6.21 -21.43
C VAL A 102 -21.57 -5.41 -20.91
N VAL A 103 -21.45 -4.16 -21.30
CA VAL A 103 -20.36 -3.28 -20.83
C VAL A 103 -20.47 -3.02 -19.33
N GLY A 104 -21.69 -2.82 -18.82
CA GLY A 104 -21.95 -2.71 -17.38
C GLY A 104 -21.53 -3.95 -16.60
N ALA A 105 -21.86 -5.15 -17.09
CA ALA A 105 -21.45 -6.40 -16.46
C ALA A 105 -19.91 -6.56 -16.44
N LEU A 106 -19.23 -6.24 -17.55
CA LEU A 106 -17.77 -6.26 -17.61
C LEU A 106 -17.14 -5.24 -16.66
N ALA A 107 -17.74 -4.05 -16.54
CA ALA A 107 -17.27 -3.01 -15.63
C ALA A 107 -17.32 -3.45 -14.17
N VAL A 108 -18.38 -4.18 -13.75
CA VAL A 108 -18.48 -4.74 -12.39
C VAL A 108 -17.36 -5.76 -12.15
N ILE A 109 -17.10 -6.67 -13.10
CA ILE A 109 -16.01 -7.66 -12.97
C ILE A 109 -14.65 -6.95 -12.82
N LEU A 110 -14.39 -5.94 -13.65
CA LEU A 110 -13.16 -5.15 -13.56
C LEU A 110 -13.05 -4.40 -12.23
N SER A 111 -14.17 -3.86 -11.74
CA SER A 111 -14.21 -3.19 -10.44
C SER A 111 -13.85 -4.14 -9.30
N MET A 112 -14.43 -5.35 -9.30
CA MET A 112 -14.14 -6.37 -8.28
C MET A 112 -12.65 -6.74 -8.25
N VAL A 113 -12.01 -6.86 -9.42
CA VAL A 113 -10.56 -7.12 -9.51
C VAL A 113 -9.76 -5.93 -8.97
N PHE A 114 -10.14 -4.70 -9.32
CA PHE A 114 -9.47 -3.49 -8.85
C PHE A 114 -9.56 -3.32 -7.32
N ASP A 115 -10.75 -3.50 -6.76
CA ASP A 115 -10.99 -3.43 -5.31
C ASP A 115 -10.23 -4.55 -4.57
N ALA A 116 -10.18 -5.76 -5.13
CA ALA A 116 -9.40 -6.87 -4.55
C ALA A 116 -7.89 -6.54 -4.47
N ILE A 117 -7.33 -5.93 -5.53
CA ILE A 117 -5.94 -5.46 -5.54
C ILE A 117 -5.74 -4.35 -4.50
N GLY A 118 -6.65 -3.38 -4.44
CA GLY A 118 -6.63 -2.29 -3.46
C GLY A 118 -6.58 -2.82 -2.03
N VAL A 119 -7.55 -3.66 -1.66
CA VAL A 119 -7.61 -4.29 -0.33
C VAL A 119 -6.36 -5.12 -0.05
N GLY A 120 -5.82 -5.87 -1.02
CA GLY A 120 -4.58 -6.62 -0.87
C GLY A 120 -3.38 -5.74 -0.52
N VAL A 121 -3.22 -4.59 -1.20
CA VAL A 121 -2.17 -3.62 -0.89
C VAL A 121 -2.36 -3.03 0.51
N PHE A 122 -3.58 -2.61 0.87
CA PHE A 122 -3.85 -2.07 2.20
C PHE A 122 -3.61 -3.09 3.30
N TYR A 123 -4.06 -4.34 3.11
CA TYR A 123 -3.82 -5.43 4.04
C TYR A 123 -2.33 -5.68 4.26
N GLN A 124 -1.53 -5.73 3.19
CA GLN A 124 -0.09 -5.91 3.28
C GLN A 124 0.60 -4.76 4.03
N LYS A 125 0.13 -3.52 3.85
CA LYS A 125 0.69 -2.38 4.58
C LYS A 125 0.37 -2.42 6.07
N PHE A 126 -0.82 -2.88 6.45
CA PHE A 126 -1.18 -3.06 7.86
C PHE A 126 -0.49 -4.27 8.50
N SER A 127 -0.24 -5.33 7.73
CA SER A 127 0.46 -6.53 8.21
C SER A 127 1.98 -6.33 8.31
N ASN A 128 2.53 -5.35 7.59
CA ASN A 128 3.96 -5.07 7.60
C ASN A 128 4.47 -4.78 9.03
N ALA A 129 5.40 -5.61 9.48
CA ALA A 129 6.01 -5.57 10.80
C ALA A 129 6.93 -4.35 11.05
N SER A 130 7.01 -3.38 10.14
CA SER A 130 7.86 -2.18 10.31
C SER A 130 7.49 -1.39 11.58
N ASN A 131 6.20 -1.40 11.95
CA ASN A 131 5.76 -0.83 13.24
C ASN A 131 6.31 -1.58 14.46
N LYS A 132 6.66 -2.87 14.34
CA LYS A 132 7.26 -3.65 15.44
C LYS A 132 8.68 -3.17 15.75
N THR A 133 9.43 -2.68 14.76
CA THR A 133 10.77 -2.12 14.96
C THR A 133 10.75 -0.88 15.85
N ARG A 134 9.62 -0.16 15.92
CA ARG A 134 9.46 0.97 16.87
C ARG A 134 9.53 0.53 18.34
N HIS A 135 9.20 -0.73 18.63
CA HIS A 135 9.28 -1.32 19.96
C HIS A 135 10.65 -1.99 20.24
N ILE A 136 11.58 -1.91 19.29
CA ILE A 136 12.94 -2.41 19.40
C ILE A 136 13.86 -1.21 19.62
N MET A 137 14.36 -1.07 20.84
CA MET A 137 15.32 -0.02 21.18
C MET A 137 16.74 -0.57 21.17
N HIS A 138 17.65 0.18 20.55
CA HIS A 138 19.08 -0.09 20.59
C HIS A 138 19.76 0.78 21.64
N SER A 139 20.73 0.22 22.37
CA SER A 139 21.59 1.02 23.25
C SER A 139 22.35 2.08 22.44
N SER A 140 22.33 3.33 22.91
CA SER A 140 23.10 4.45 22.33
C SER A 140 24.62 4.27 22.44
N ARG A 141 25.08 3.30 23.23
CA ARG A 141 26.50 2.97 23.42
C ARG A 141 26.70 1.49 23.22
N ALA A 142 27.61 1.13 22.32
CA ALA A 142 28.15 -0.22 22.25
C ALA A 142 29.26 -0.35 23.29
N CYS A 143 29.28 -1.44 24.05
CA CYS A 143 30.39 -1.77 24.94
C CYS A 143 31.26 -2.85 24.27
N ILE A 144 32.57 -2.73 24.51
CA ILE A 144 33.55 -3.75 24.14
C ILE A 144 33.79 -4.54 25.42
N CYS A 145 33.35 -5.79 25.43
CA CYS A 145 33.58 -6.69 26.55
C CYS A 145 34.73 -7.63 26.19
N PHE A 146 35.74 -7.67 27.05
CA PHE A 146 36.76 -8.72 27.01
C PHE A 146 36.23 -9.89 27.83
N PRO A 147 35.94 -11.06 27.23
CA PRO A 147 35.49 -12.21 27.98
C PRO A 147 36.56 -12.60 29.00
N GLN A 148 36.23 -12.60 30.29
CA GLN A 148 37.15 -13.06 31.32
C GLN A 148 37.06 -14.58 31.45
N GLY A 149 38.12 -15.28 31.04
CA GLY A 149 38.32 -16.70 31.31
C GLY A 149 38.91 -17.47 30.11
N PRO A 150 39.89 -18.36 30.33
CA PRO A 150 40.35 -19.27 29.29
C PRO A 150 39.21 -20.25 28.93
N SER A 151 38.74 -20.21 27.69
CA SER A 151 37.85 -21.23 27.16
C SER A 151 38.68 -22.45 26.77
N LYS A 152 38.17 -23.67 27.00
CA LYS A 152 38.80 -24.93 26.53
C LYS A 152 39.13 -24.92 25.03
N TYR A 153 38.48 -24.06 24.26
CA TYR A 153 38.63 -23.94 22.81
C TYR A 153 39.52 -22.76 22.37
N PHE A 154 39.93 -21.86 23.28
CA PHE A 154 40.77 -20.69 22.96
C PHE A 154 41.75 -20.40 24.11
N PRO A 155 42.92 -21.06 24.14
CA PRO A 155 43.90 -20.93 25.22
C PRO A 155 44.65 -19.60 25.24
N ASP A 156 44.76 -18.91 24.09
CA ASP A 156 45.46 -17.61 23.96
C ASP A 156 44.57 -16.39 24.27
N GLY A 157 43.37 -16.63 24.82
CA GLY A 157 42.38 -15.60 25.14
C GLY A 157 41.38 -15.33 24.00
N LEU A 158 40.13 -15.07 24.35
CA LEU A 158 39.08 -14.78 23.37
C LEU A 158 39.23 -13.37 22.79
N PRO A 159 39.00 -13.16 21.48
CA PRO A 159 38.97 -11.81 20.91
C PRO A 159 37.85 -10.97 21.56
N PRO A 160 38.02 -9.64 21.64
CA PRO A 160 37.00 -8.76 22.19
C PRO A 160 35.67 -8.95 21.46
N ARG A 161 34.58 -9.13 22.23
CA ARG A 161 33.22 -9.17 21.67
C ARG A 161 32.64 -7.76 21.66
N PHE A 162 32.12 -7.37 20.50
CA PHE A 162 31.24 -6.23 20.38
C PHE A 162 29.84 -6.67 20.77
N GLU A 163 29.33 -6.13 21.88
CA GLU A 163 27.97 -6.41 22.32
C GLU A 163 27.12 -5.13 22.18
N CYS A 164 26.02 -5.24 21.44
CA CYS A 164 25.01 -4.20 21.37
C CYS A 164 23.73 -4.79 21.95
N ARG A 165 23.30 -4.25 23.09
CA ARG A 165 22.09 -4.72 23.77
C ARG A 165 20.85 -4.22 23.00
N VAL A 166 20.03 -5.16 22.56
CA VAL A 166 18.73 -4.92 21.94
C VAL A 166 17.67 -5.17 23.00
N HIS A 167 16.84 -4.18 23.28
CA HIS A 167 15.71 -4.33 24.20
C HIS A 167 14.40 -4.45 23.42
N HIS A 168 13.67 -5.55 23.65
CA HIS A 168 12.29 -5.71 23.19
C HIS A 168 11.35 -5.18 24.28
N MET A 169 10.50 -4.19 23.96
CA MET A 169 9.50 -3.65 24.92
C MET A 169 8.39 -4.64 25.30
N SER A 170 8.33 -5.82 24.67
CA SER A 170 7.31 -6.86 24.96
C SER A 170 7.44 -7.45 26.37
N ASP A 171 8.65 -7.46 26.95
CA ASP A 171 8.95 -8.23 28.17
C ASP A 171 9.16 -7.37 29.42
N SER A 172 9.05 -6.04 29.31
CA SER A 172 9.36 -5.11 30.41
C SER A 172 8.28 -4.99 31.49
N ALA A 173 7.26 -5.86 31.50
CA ALA A 173 6.27 -5.90 32.58
C ALA A 173 6.59 -6.91 33.71
N LEU A 174 7.66 -7.71 33.61
CA LEU A 174 7.89 -8.82 34.55
C LEU A 174 9.23 -8.84 35.30
N VAL A 175 9.99 -7.74 35.32
CA VAL A 175 11.18 -7.68 36.18
C VAL A 175 11.23 -6.34 36.92
N GLU A 176 10.53 -6.28 38.06
CA GLU A 176 10.88 -5.34 39.11
C GLU A 176 12.26 -5.73 39.67
N PRO A 177 13.24 -4.81 39.74
CA PRO A 177 14.49 -5.08 40.40
C PRO A 177 14.31 -4.97 41.93
N SER A 178 14.46 -6.09 42.62
CA SER A 178 14.77 -6.14 44.06
C SER A 178 16.26 -5.95 44.30
#